data_AF-A0AAU4BDJ1-F1
#
_entry.id   AF-A0AAU4BDJ1-F1
#
_cell.length_a   1.000
_cell.length_b   1.000
_cell.length_c   1.000
_cell.angle_alpha   90.00
_cell.angle_beta   90.00
_cell.angle_gamma   90.00
#
_symmetry.space_group_name_H-M   'P 1'
#
loop_
_entity.id
_entity.type
_entity.pdbx_description
1 polymer ?
#
loop_
_entity_poly.entity_id
_entity_poly.type
_entity_poly.pdbx_seq_one_letter_code
_entity_poly.pdbx_strand_id
1 'polypeptide(L)'
;MCEDVDEPPLDEPIPESDRVWLLNLGFGPEIRRTFRRVVDDRVEAGRVPIHAQVLYDAEFGPFWDERDFLGFFYNEILHQDTCDPHTADGVEVVAWLAVDDRVPAPHRMSLVRFLSSIATVHERHAAECWPDEHPNANLVSEARARAAVEAVTEHVLARWDEECTAVRLALAQLAAVFSGQVGTAVLARVRGLADLMRGTAAGELLEFAAEVIDGDGAAVLVAIEHHTSWDTDNDFRGSARELPVNVRALHLLDQMGFRERRRMLELLPPEARV
;
A
#
# COMPACT_ATOMS: atom_id res chain seq x y z
N MET A 1 -15.49 -31.00 27.88
CA MET A 1 -14.11 -31.24 27.42
C MET A 1 -14.02 -30.54 26.09
N CYS A 2 -13.50 -29.32 26.11
CA CYS A 2 -13.25 -28.54 24.91
C CYS A 2 -11.96 -29.10 24.31
N GLU A 3 -12.01 -29.54 23.06
CA GLU A 3 -10.82 -29.87 22.31
C GLU A 3 -10.08 -28.56 22.02
N ASP A 4 -8.84 -28.50 22.48
CA ASP A 4 -7.89 -27.44 22.15
C ASP A 4 -7.70 -27.47 20.62
N VAL A 5 -8.09 -26.38 19.97
CA VAL A 5 -7.75 -26.13 18.57
C VAL A 5 -6.27 -25.75 18.57
N ASP A 6 -5.42 -26.66 18.09
CA ASP A 6 -4.01 -26.38 17.84
C ASP A 6 -3.91 -25.20 16.85
N GLU A 7 -3.55 -24.02 17.36
CA GLU A 7 -3.06 -22.92 16.54
C GLU A 7 -1.81 -23.38 15.78
N PRO A 8 -1.73 -23.22 14.45
CA PRO A 8 -0.54 -23.60 13.71
C PRO A 8 0.66 -22.75 14.16
N PRO A 9 1.86 -23.35 14.29
CA PRO A 9 3.02 -22.62 14.77
C PRO A 9 3.46 -21.55 13.77
N LEU A 10 3.73 -20.33 14.28
CA LEU A 10 4.27 -19.17 13.56
C LEU A 10 5.75 -19.35 13.11
N ASP A 11 6.24 -20.58 12.95
CA ASP A 11 7.64 -20.90 12.69
C ASP A 11 7.95 -21.03 11.18
N GLU A 12 7.59 -20.02 10.38
CA GLU A 12 8.18 -19.88 9.05
C GLU A 12 9.52 -19.15 9.17
N PRO A 13 10.64 -19.72 8.67
CA PRO A 13 11.93 -19.05 8.70
C PRO A 13 11.89 -17.87 7.73
N ILE A 14 11.60 -16.69 8.27
CA ILE A 14 11.83 -15.41 7.62
C ILE A 14 13.26 -15.43 7.05
N PRO A 15 13.46 -15.23 5.74
CA PRO A 15 14.78 -15.16 5.13
C PRO A 15 15.72 -14.26 5.94
N GLU A 16 17.00 -14.60 6.04
CA GLU A 16 17.94 -13.85 6.91
C GLU A 16 18.08 -12.38 6.48
N SER A 17 17.81 -12.06 5.21
CA SER A 17 17.64 -10.70 4.67
C SER A 17 16.45 -9.93 5.26
N ASP A 18 15.40 -10.62 5.66
CA ASP A 18 14.16 -10.07 6.21
C ASP A 18 14.24 -9.93 7.75
N ARG A 19 15.10 -10.70 8.43
CA ARG A 19 15.46 -10.45 9.84
C ARG A 19 16.13 -9.09 10.04
N VAL A 20 16.93 -8.63 9.07
CA VAL A 20 17.56 -7.30 9.10
C VAL A 20 16.52 -6.18 8.96
N TRP A 21 15.41 -6.41 8.26
CA TRP A 21 14.31 -5.44 8.18
C TRP A 21 13.50 -5.37 9.47
N LEU A 22 13.20 -6.50 10.12
CA LEU A 22 12.60 -6.53 11.47
C LEU A 22 13.48 -5.85 12.53
N LEU A 23 14.79 -5.74 12.31
CA LEU A 23 15.72 -5.03 13.19
C LEU A 23 15.92 -3.55 12.79
N ASN A 24 15.58 -3.16 11.56
CA ASN A 24 15.67 -1.80 11.02
C ASN A 24 14.30 -1.11 10.90
N LEU A 25 13.32 -1.55 11.69
CA LEU A 25 11.97 -1.00 11.62
C LEU A 25 11.88 0.47 12.02
N GLY A 26 12.91 1.05 12.66
CA GLY A 26 12.98 2.48 12.92
C GLY A 26 11.72 3.05 13.57
N PHE A 27 11.05 2.27 14.42
CA PHE A 27 9.95 2.74 15.26
C PHE A 27 10.55 3.66 16.31
N GLY A 28 10.61 4.94 15.97
CA GLY A 28 11.14 5.99 16.82
C GLY A 28 10.14 7.15 16.88
N PRO A 29 9.96 7.79 18.04
CA PRO A 29 8.90 8.77 18.35
C PRO A 29 9.05 10.15 17.66
N GLU A 30 9.49 10.17 16.39
CA GLU A 30 10.01 11.34 15.68
C GLU A 30 9.50 11.45 14.22
N ILE A 31 8.59 10.58 13.78
CA ILE A 31 8.19 10.50 12.37
C ILE A 31 7.65 11.82 11.83
N ARG A 32 6.87 12.55 12.62
CA ARG A 32 6.34 13.87 12.26
C ARG A 32 7.46 14.87 11.98
N ARG A 33 8.51 14.88 12.80
CA ARG A 33 9.67 15.78 12.62
C ARG A 33 10.46 15.38 11.38
N THR A 34 10.59 14.08 11.13
CA THR A 34 11.20 13.56 9.91
C THR A 34 10.42 13.99 8.68
N PHE A 35 9.10 13.78 8.65
CA PHE A 35 8.22 14.21 7.56
C PHE A 35 8.33 15.71 7.32
N ARG A 36 8.29 16.51 8.39
CA ARG A 36 8.45 17.97 8.29
C ARG A 36 9.77 18.35 7.61
N ARG A 37 10.90 17.76 8.02
CA ARG A 37 12.22 18.03 7.40
C ARG A 37 12.26 17.65 5.92
N VAL A 38 11.67 16.51 5.57
CA VAL A 38 11.60 16.07 4.16
C VAL A 38 10.80 17.07 3.32
N VAL A 39 9.67 17.54 3.83
CA VAL A 39 8.85 18.55 3.14
C VAL A 39 9.58 19.89 3.08
N ASP A 40 10.21 20.34 4.17
CA ASP A 40 10.97 21.60 4.22
C ASP A 40 12.06 21.65 3.13
N ASP A 41 12.74 20.54 2.85
CA ASP A 41 13.79 20.47 1.84
C ASP A 41 13.26 20.52 0.39
N ARG A 42 11.96 20.25 0.18
CA ARG A 42 11.33 20.18 -1.15
C ARG A 42 10.46 21.40 -1.48
N VAL A 43 10.05 22.16 -0.47
CA VAL A 43 9.22 23.35 -0.67
C VAL A 43 10.08 24.53 -1.14
N GLU A 44 9.97 24.87 -2.42
CA GLU A 44 10.55 26.11 -2.94
C GLU A 44 9.72 27.33 -2.50
N ALA A 45 10.40 28.38 -2.01
CA ALA A 45 9.80 29.67 -1.64
C ALA A 45 8.77 29.68 -0.49
N GLY A 46 8.83 28.70 0.43
CA GLY A 46 8.14 28.75 1.73
C GLY A 46 6.61 28.56 1.67
N ARG A 47 6.06 28.08 0.55
CA ARG A 47 4.64 27.71 0.45
C ARG A 47 4.46 26.21 0.67
N VAL A 48 4.20 25.84 1.91
CA VAL A 48 3.88 24.47 2.31
C VAL A 48 2.55 24.03 1.67
N PRO A 49 2.50 22.87 0.97
CA PRO A 49 1.25 22.30 0.46
C PRO A 49 0.20 22.15 1.57
N ILE A 50 -1.09 22.32 1.25
CA ILE A 50 -2.17 22.28 2.24
C ILE A 50 -2.15 20.98 3.08
N HIS A 51 -1.93 19.86 2.41
CA HIS A 51 -1.82 18.52 3.02
C HIS A 51 -0.59 18.33 3.90
N ALA A 52 0.42 19.18 3.75
CA ALA A 52 1.58 19.19 4.63
C ALA A 52 1.41 20.14 5.83
N GLN A 53 0.36 20.97 5.90
CA GLN A 53 0.17 21.93 7.00
C GLN A 53 0.01 21.24 8.36
N VAL A 54 -0.61 20.07 8.40
CA VAL A 54 -0.70 19.21 9.61
C VAL A 54 0.69 18.92 10.22
N LEU A 55 1.72 18.84 9.39
CA LEU A 55 3.09 18.64 9.86
C LEU A 55 3.56 19.81 10.73
N TYR A 56 3.00 21.03 10.55
CA TYR A 56 3.40 22.28 11.19
C TYR A 56 2.48 22.73 12.33
N ASP A 57 1.28 22.17 12.41
CA ASP A 57 0.24 22.62 13.33
C ASP A 57 0.63 22.46 14.83
N ALA A 58 0.58 23.55 15.59
CA ALA A 58 0.92 23.58 17.00
C ALA A 58 -0.11 22.87 17.90
N GLU A 59 -1.33 22.61 17.39
CA GLU A 59 -2.41 21.93 18.12
C GLU A 59 -2.16 20.43 18.30
N PHE A 60 -1.29 19.82 17.49
CA PHE A 60 -0.68 18.52 17.76
C PHE A 60 0.35 18.67 18.87
N GLY A 61 -0.15 18.89 20.08
CA GLY A 61 0.63 19.01 21.29
C GLY A 61 1.34 17.70 21.69
N PRO A 62 2.12 17.70 22.77
CA PRO A 62 2.96 16.58 23.21
C PRO A 62 2.20 15.31 23.63
N PHE A 63 0.87 15.28 23.50
CA PHE A 63 -0.01 14.19 23.93
C PHE A 63 -0.59 13.37 22.77
N TRP A 64 -0.40 13.79 21.52
CA TRP A 64 -0.74 12.95 20.37
C TRP A 64 0.35 11.90 20.20
N ASP A 65 -0.05 10.63 20.21
CA ASP A 65 0.88 9.56 19.85
C ASP A 65 1.11 9.53 18.33
N GLU A 66 2.10 8.75 17.92
CA GLU A 66 2.49 8.63 16.51
C GLU A 66 1.38 8.06 15.62
N ARG A 67 0.56 7.17 16.18
CA ARG A 67 -0.54 6.53 15.47
C ARG A 67 -1.65 7.53 15.17
N ASP A 68 -2.01 8.35 16.15
CA ASP A 68 -2.99 9.42 15.99
C ASP A 68 -2.52 10.42 14.93
N PHE A 69 -1.25 10.82 14.96
CA PHE A 69 -0.66 11.69 13.94
C PHE A 69 -0.73 11.07 12.55
N LEU A 70 -0.28 9.82 12.36
CA LEU A 70 -0.29 9.17 11.05
C LEU A 70 -1.71 8.96 10.54
N GLY A 71 -2.64 8.56 11.41
CA GLY A 71 -4.05 8.43 11.08
C GLY A 71 -4.64 9.73 10.58
N PHE A 72 -4.37 10.84 11.28
CA PHE A 72 -4.81 12.16 10.85
C PHE A 72 -4.12 12.60 9.55
N PHE A 73 -2.80 12.44 9.43
CA PHE A 73 -2.05 12.79 8.23
C PHE A 73 -2.60 12.10 6.98
N TYR A 74 -2.86 10.79 7.05
CA TYR A 74 -3.47 10.07 5.92
C TYR A 74 -4.91 10.52 5.67
N ASN A 75 -5.70 10.74 6.71
CA ASN A 75 -7.10 11.16 6.59
C ASN A 75 -7.27 12.59 6.03
N GLU A 76 -6.30 13.47 6.19
CA GLU A 76 -6.30 14.79 5.54
C GLU A 76 -6.14 14.68 4.02
N ILE A 77 -5.44 13.66 3.53
CA ILE A 77 -5.19 13.45 2.11
C ILE A 77 -6.28 12.60 1.48
N LEU A 78 -6.65 11.50 2.11
CA LEU A 78 -7.67 10.56 1.66
C LEU A 78 -8.70 10.37 2.77
N HIS A 79 -9.68 11.27 2.81
CA HIS A 79 -10.68 11.31 3.88
C HIS A 79 -11.60 10.09 3.82
N GLN A 80 -11.55 9.23 4.84
CA GLN A 80 -12.39 8.03 4.94
C GLN A 80 -12.39 7.19 3.64
N ASP A 81 -11.23 6.97 3.04
CA ASP A 81 -11.09 6.21 1.80
C ASP A 81 -11.79 6.83 0.56
N THR A 82 -12.02 8.15 0.57
CA THR A 82 -12.65 8.89 -0.52
C THR A 82 -11.76 10.01 -1.05
N CYS A 83 -11.82 10.26 -2.36
CA CYS A 83 -11.09 11.37 -2.99
C CYS A 83 -11.92 12.65 -2.95
N ASP A 84 -11.42 13.65 -2.23
CA ASP A 84 -11.93 15.01 -2.27
C ASP A 84 -11.26 15.85 -3.38
N PRO A 85 -11.71 17.09 -3.65
CA PRO A 85 -11.12 17.93 -4.70
C PRO A 85 -9.63 18.26 -4.51
N HIS A 86 -9.07 18.05 -3.32
CA HIS A 86 -7.70 18.38 -2.96
C HIS A 86 -6.80 17.15 -2.83
N THR A 87 -7.33 15.93 -2.79
CA THR A 87 -6.57 14.68 -2.60
C THR A 87 -5.37 14.58 -3.55
N ALA A 88 -5.57 14.94 -4.82
CA ALA A 88 -4.52 14.96 -5.83
C ALA A 88 -3.33 15.85 -5.46
N ASP A 89 -3.56 16.96 -4.76
CA ASP A 89 -2.51 17.90 -4.33
C ASP A 89 -1.65 17.30 -3.19
N GLY A 90 -2.17 16.29 -2.47
CA GLY A 90 -1.45 15.60 -1.40
C GLY A 90 -0.52 14.49 -1.89
N VAL A 91 -0.76 13.99 -3.10
CA VAL A 91 0.00 12.87 -3.69
C VAL A 91 1.49 13.20 -3.79
N GLU A 92 1.85 14.42 -4.17
CA GLU A 92 3.24 14.83 -4.30
C GLU A 92 3.97 14.78 -2.94
N VAL A 93 3.32 15.23 -1.87
CA VAL A 93 3.87 15.15 -0.50
C VAL A 93 4.11 13.70 -0.10
N VAL A 94 3.14 12.81 -0.35
CA VAL A 94 3.28 11.37 -0.08
C VAL A 94 4.45 10.78 -0.86
N ALA A 95 4.60 11.14 -2.14
CA ALA A 95 5.69 10.68 -2.97
C ALA A 95 7.05 11.14 -2.45
N TRP A 96 7.21 12.41 -2.05
CA TRP A 96 8.45 12.91 -1.45
C TRP A 96 8.85 12.11 -0.21
N LEU A 97 7.89 11.80 0.65
CA LEU A 97 8.12 11.01 1.86
C LEU A 97 8.45 9.55 1.54
N ALA A 98 7.78 8.97 0.55
CA ALA A 98 8.00 7.58 0.12
C ALA A 98 9.39 7.36 -0.48
N VAL A 99 10.04 8.40 -1.02
CA VAL A 99 11.35 8.31 -1.68
C VAL A 99 12.52 8.84 -0.87
N ASP A 100 12.30 9.33 0.35
CA ASP A 100 13.37 9.90 1.18
C ASP A 100 13.92 8.89 2.19
N ASP A 101 15.23 8.65 2.16
CA ASP A 101 15.91 7.68 3.02
C ASP A 101 15.84 7.98 4.52
N ARG A 102 15.54 9.23 4.89
CA ARG A 102 15.35 9.59 6.29
C ARG A 102 14.06 9.02 6.86
N VAL A 103 13.07 8.73 6.01
CA VAL A 103 11.81 8.10 6.42
C VAL A 103 12.06 6.60 6.64
N PRO A 104 11.78 6.02 7.82
CA PRO A 104 12.00 4.60 8.05
C PRO A 104 11.20 3.69 7.11
N ALA A 105 11.74 2.51 6.80
CA ALA A 105 11.16 1.60 5.82
C ALA A 105 9.69 1.21 6.08
N PRO A 106 9.23 0.97 7.33
CA PRO A 106 7.80 0.70 7.57
C PRO A 106 6.88 1.86 7.17
N HIS A 107 7.31 3.10 7.40
CA HIS A 107 6.54 4.27 6.96
C HIS A 107 6.61 4.44 5.45
N ARG A 108 7.76 4.22 4.81
CA ARG A 108 7.84 4.22 3.32
C ARG A 108 6.92 3.17 2.71
N MET A 109 6.89 1.95 3.26
CA MET A 109 5.93 0.91 2.84
C MET A 109 4.49 1.41 2.96
N SER A 110 4.12 1.97 4.12
CA SER A 110 2.78 2.54 4.33
C SER A 110 2.46 3.67 3.35
N LEU A 111 3.41 4.56 3.07
CA LEU A 111 3.23 5.67 2.12
C LEU A 111 3.07 5.17 0.67
N VAL A 112 3.86 4.18 0.24
CA VAL A 112 3.71 3.57 -1.09
C VAL A 112 2.37 2.85 -1.21
N ARG A 113 1.94 2.13 -0.17
CA ARG A 113 0.60 1.52 -0.16
C ARG A 113 -0.50 2.56 -0.20
N PHE A 114 -0.33 3.67 0.50
CA PHE A 114 -1.28 4.76 0.52
C PHE A 114 -1.43 5.40 -0.87
N LEU A 115 -0.34 5.54 -1.64
CA LEU A 115 -0.41 5.93 -3.05
C LEU A 115 -1.27 4.96 -3.87
N SER A 116 -1.11 3.65 -3.68
CA SER A 116 -1.97 2.65 -4.32
C SER A 116 -3.44 2.83 -3.91
N SER A 117 -3.73 3.00 -2.62
CA SER A 117 -5.09 3.22 -2.12
C SER A 117 -5.75 4.47 -2.71
N ILE A 118 -5.01 5.57 -2.86
CA ILE A 118 -5.47 6.78 -3.54
C ILE A 118 -5.79 6.49 -5.01
N ALA A 119 -4.92 5.75 -5.71
CA ALA A 119 -5.07 5.47 -7.13
C ALA A 119 -6.19 4.47 -7.46
N THR A 120 -6.64 3.68 -6.47
CA THR A 120 -7.65 2.62 -6.65
C THR A 120 -8.98 2.89 -5.96
N VAL A 121 -9.26 4.12 -5.51
CA VAL A 121 -10.54 4.47 -4.86
C VAL A 121 -11.74 4.06 -5.74
N HIS A 122 -11.68 4.39 -7.03
CA HIS A 122 -12.74 4.07 -7.99
C HIS A 122 -13.00 2.56 -8.06
N GLU A 123 -11.95 1.76 -8.24
CA GLU A 123 -12.05 0.31 -8.35
C GLU A 123 -12.54 -0.34 -7.04
N ARG A 124 -12.10 0.17 -5.88
CA ARG A 124 -12.59 -0.30 -4.57
C ARG A 124 -14.07 0.00 -4.38
N HIS A 125 -14.51 1.24 -4.64
CA HIS A 125 -15.92 1.63 -4.54
C HIS A 125 -16.80 0.79 -5.47
N ALA A 126 -16.36 0.57 -6.71
CA ALA A 126 -17.06 -0.28 -7.66
C ALA A 126 -17.15 -1.75 -7.17
N ALA A 127 -16.08 -2.29 -6.59
CA ALA A 127 -16.07 -3.65 -6.06
C ALA A 127 -16.95 -3.83 -4.82
N GLU A 128 -17.03 -2.81 -3.95
CA GLU A 128 -17.73 -2.87 -2.66
C GLU A 128 -19.23 -2.59 -2.76
N CYS A 129 -19.64 -1.70 -3.66
CA CYS A 129 -21.02 -1.22 -3.76
C CYS A 129 -21.82 -1.77 -4.93
N TRP A 130 -21.22 -2.58 -5.82
CA TRP A 130 -21.92 -3.12 -6.99
C TRP A 130 -23.27 -3.78 -6.64
N PRO A 131 -24.35 -3.50 -7.40
CA PRO A 131 -24.41 -2.70 -8.63
C PRO A 131 -24.63 -1.19 -8.42
N ASP A 132 -24.71 -0.74 -7.18
CA ASP A 132 -24.97 0.65 -6.82
C ASP A 132 -23.66 1.47 -6.84
N GLU A 133 -23.80 2.78 -6.95
CA GLU A 133 -22.68 3.72 -6.80
C GLU A 133 -22.39 3.94 -5.30
N HIS A 134 -21.10 4.00 -4.94
CA HIS A 134 -20.71 4.33 -3.57
C HIS A 134 -21.22 5.74 -3.22
N PRO A 135 -21.85 5.97 -2.04
CA PRO A 135 -22.53 7.23 -1.72
C PRO A 135 -21.61 8.46 -1.71
N ASN A 136 -20.30 8.24 -1.56
CA ASN A 136 -19.27 9.27 -1.56
C ASN A 136 -18.37 9.23 -2.82
N ALA A 137 -18.78 8.51 -3.87
CA ALA A 137 -18.03 8.47 -5.12
C ALA A 137 -17.92 9.89 -5.71
N ASN A 138 -16.71 10.24 -6.16
CA ASN A 138 -16.45 11.48 -6.86
C ASN A 138 -15.50 11.20 -8.02
N LEU A 139 -16.08 10.75 -9.13
CA LEU A 139 -15.34 10.29 -10.31
C LEU A 139 -14.31 11.32 -10.84
N VAL A 140 -14.60 12.61 -10.70
CA VAL A 140 -13.67 13.67 -11.14
C VAL A 140 -12.45 13.75 -10.22
N SER A 141 -12.68 13.76 -8.90
CA SER A 141 -11.59 13.76 -7.92
C SER A 141 -10.80 12.45 -7.93
N GLU A 142 -11.47 11.31 -8.07
CA GLU A 142 -10.84 9.98 -8.21
C GLU A 142 -9.93 9.92 -9.44
N ALA A 143 -10.43 10.34 -10.60
CA ALA A 143 -9.62 10.37 -11.83
C ALA A 143 -8.42 11.33 -11.70
N ARG A 144 -8.61 12.51 -11.08
CA ARG A 144 -7.52 13.47 -10.84
C ARG A 144 -6.49 12.92 -9.87
N ALA A 145 -6.92 12.27 -8.78
CA ALA A 145 -6.05 11.66 -7.80
C ALA A 145 -5.25 10.51 -8.42
N ARG A 146 -5.90 9.64 -9.20
CA ARG A 146 -5.23 8.57 -9.95
C ARG A 146 -4.17 9.11 -10.90
N ALA A 147 -4.49 10.14 -11.68
CA ALA A 147 -3.54 10.78 -12.60
C ALA A 147 -2.35 11.41 -11.85
N ALA A 148 -2.58 12.00 -10.68
CA ALA A 148 -1.51 12.53 -9.84
C ALA A 148 -0.58 11.41 -9.32
N VAL A 149 -1.14 10.26 -8.93
CA VAL A 149 -0.32 9.09 -8.54
C VAL A 149 0.46 8.56 -9.74
N GLU A 150 -0.17 8.42 -10.90
CA GLU A 150 0.50 7.99 -12.13
C GLU A 150 1.73 8.84 -12.45
N ALA A 151 1.63 10.16 -12.29
CA ALA A 151 2.70 11.11 -12.54
C ALA A 151 3.93 10.93 -11.62
N VAL A 152 3.76 10.37 -10.41
CA VAL A 152 4.87 10.12 -9.47
C VAL A 152 5.34 8.66 -9.48
N THR A 153 4.57 7.74 -10.06
CA THR A 153 4.82 6.30 -9.97
C THR A 153 6.20 5.90 -10.50
N GLU A 154 6.65 6.43 -11.64
CA GLU A 154 7.97 6.10 -12.20
C GLU A 154 9.10 6.43 -11.20
N HIS A 155 9.02 7.60 -10.56
CA HIS A 155 10.01 8.04 -9.58
C HIS A 155 10.00 7.16 -8.33
N VAL A 156 8.82 6.77 -7.85
CA VAL A 156 8.67 5.88 -6.69
C VAL A 156 9.19 4.47 -7.01
N LEU A 157 8.87 3.93 -8.18
CA LEU A 157 9.33 2.60 -8.61
C LEU A 157 10.84 2.54 -8.90
N ALA A 158 11.47 3.67 -9.25
CA ALA A 158 12.92 3.74 -9.44
C ALA A 158 13.71 3.31 -8.20
N ARG A 159 13.09 3.38 -7.01
CA ARG A 159 13.69 2.96 -5.74
C ARG A 159 13.76 1.45 -5.53
N TRP A 160 13.17 0.64 -6.41
CA TRP A 160 13.04 -0.80 -6.22
C TRP A 160 14.32 -1.48 -5.71
N ASP A 161 15.45 -1.22 -6.37
CA ASP A 161 16.72 -1.90 -6.08
C ASP A 161 17.35 -1.44 -4.74
N GLU A 162 16.96 -0.27 -4.22
CA GLU A 162 17.43 0.31 -2.95
C GLU A 162 16.58 -0.11 -1.74
N GLU A 163 15.36 -0.57 -1.99
CA GLU A 163 14.36 -0.81 -0.95
C GLU A 163 14.42 -2.23 -0.37
N CYS A 164 13.92 -2.38 0.86
CA CYS A 164 13.79 -3.69 1.49
C CYS A 164 12.58 -4.48 0.94
N THR A 165 12.51 -5.78 1.25
CA THR A 165 11.42 -6.68 0.82
C THR A 165 10.03 -6.12 1.11
N ALA A 166 9.79 -5.58 2.32
CA ALA A 166 8.49 -5.03 2.70
C ALA A 166 8.06 -3.84 1.83
N VAL A 167 8.98 -2.92 1.53
CA VAL A 167 8.71 -1.79 0.64
C VAL A 167 8.56 -2.27 -0.82
N ARG A 168 9.36 -3.25 -1.27
CA ARG A 168 9.22 -3.86 -2.60
C ARG A 168 7.86 -4.54 -2.81
N LEU A 169 7.27 -5.13 -1.77
CA LEU A 169 5.89 -5.63 -1.85
C LEU A 169 4.90 -4.50 -2.14
N ALA A 170 5.00 -3.38 -1.43
CA ALA A 170 4.16 -2.21 -1.69
C ALA A 170 4.40 -1.63 -3.10
N LEU A 171 5.67 -1.59 -3.56
CA LEU A 171 6.03 -1.14 -4.91
C LEU A 171 5.45 -2.07 -5.99
N ALA A 172 5.44 -3.39 -5.76
CA ALA A 172 4.82 -4.35 -6.68
C ALA A 172 3.31 -4.11 -6.81
N GLN A 173 2.64 -3.77 -5.70
CA GLN A 173 1.23 -3.39 -5.76
C GLN A 173 1.01 -2.11 -6.57
N LEU A 174 1.80 -1.07 -6.33
CA LEU A 174 1.72 0.19 -7.08
C LEU A 174 2.01 -0.03 -8.58
N ALA A 175 2.97 -0.89 -8.91
CA ALA A 175 3.28 -1.28 -10.29
C ALA A 175 2.10 -1.98 -10.98
N ALA A 176 1.35 -2.82 -10.27
CA ALA A 176 0.15 -3.48 -10.79
C ALA A 176 -1.00 -2.50 -11.03
N VAL A 177 -1.15 -1.45 -10.22
CA VAL A 177 -2.13 -0.36 -10.47
C VAL A 177 -1.87 0.32 -11.81
N PHE A 178 -0.59 0.50 -12.16
CA PHE A 178 -0.13 1.13 -13.41
C PHE A 178 0.60 0.13 -14.32
N SER A 179 -0.07 -0.99 -14.63
CA SER A 179 0.46 -2.15 -15.37
C SER A 179 0.93 -1.88 -16.81
N GLY A 180 0.77 -0.66 -17.32
CA GLY A 180 1.32 -0.24 -18.61
C GLY A 180 2.86 -0.20 -18.64
N GLN A 181 3.44 0.73 -19.40
CA GLN A 181 4.90 0.81 -19.55
C GLN A 181 5.64 0.89 -18.21
N VAL A 182 5.07 1.60 -17.23
CA VAL A 182 5.65 1.82 -15.91
C VAL A 182 5.70 0.51 -15.09
N GLY A 183 4.59 -0.22 -14.98
CA GLY A 183 4.57 -1.52 -14.31
C GLY A 183 5.43 -2.57 -15.02
N THR A 184 5.39 -2.61 -16.35
CA THR A 184 6.16 -3.58 -17.14
C THR A 184 7.67 -3.42 -16.93
N ALA A 185 8.17 -2.20 -16.67
CA ALA A 185 9.58 -1.93 -16.41
C ALA A 185 10.14 -2.62 -15.16
N VAL A 186 9.27 -2.99 -14.19
CA VAL A 186 9.66 -3.70 -12.97
C VAL A 186 9.21 -5.17 -12.94
N LEU A 187 8.45 -5.63 -13.92
CA LEU A 187 7.86 -6.98 -13.96
C LEU A 187 8.87 -8.11 -13.71
N ALA A 188 10.04 -8.06 -14.37
CA ALA A 188 11.07 -9.08 -14.18
C ALA A 188 11.60 -9.12 -12.73
N ARG A 189 11.68 -7.96 -12.07
CA ARG A 189 12.10 -7.85 -10.68
C ARG A 189 11.01 -8.34 -9.72
N VAL A 190 9.74 -8.04 -10.01
CA VAL A 190 8.58 -8.57 -9.27
C VAL A 190 8.57 -10.09 -9.32
N ARG A 191 8.69 -10.67 -10.53
CA ARG A 191 8.76 -12.14 -10.72
C ARG A 191 9.94 -12.76 -9.97
N GLY A 192 11.13 -12.15 -10.06
CA GLY A 192 12.30 -12.62 -9.33
C GLY A 192 12.12 -12.61 -7.82
N LEU A 193 11.43 -11.60 -7.27
CA LEU A 193 11.11 -11.58 -5.84
C LEU A 193 10.04 -12.62 -5.47
N ALA A 194 9.03 -12.81 -6.33
CA ALA A 194 8.01 -13.85 -6.13
C ALA A 194 8.65 -15.24 -6.07
N ASP A 195 9.59 -15.54 -6.97
CA ASP A 195 10.36 -16.80 -6.98
C ASP A 195 11.15 -17.02 -5.70
N LEU A 196 11.77 -15.96 -5.15
CA LEU A 196 12.51 -16.03 -3.89
C LEU A 196 11.59 -16.28 -2.69
N MET A 197 10.33 -15.82 -2.77
CA MET A 197 9.32 -15.91 -1.71
C MET A 197 8.30 -17.02 -1.96
N ARG A 198 8.59 -17.94 -2.87
CA ARG A 198 7.68 -19.02 -3.28
C ARG A 198 7.19 -19.83 -2.08
N GLY A 199 5.87 -20.05 -2.04
CA GLY A 199 5.21 -20.78 -0.94
C GLY A 199 4.91 -19.93 0.30
N THR A 200 5.06 -18.61 0.22
CA THR A 200 4.64 -17.67 1.27
C THR A 200 3.51 -16.77 0.77
N ALA A 201 2.71 -16.20 1.68
CA ALA A 201 1.65 -15.25 1.34
C ALA A 201 2.17 -13.99 0.60
N ALA A 202 3.37 -13.52 0.97
CA ALA A 202 4.04 -12.43 0.24
C ALA A 202 4.45 -12.85 -1.18
N GLY A 203 4.90 -14.11 -1.36
CA GLY A 203 5.14 -14.70 -2.67
C GLY A 203 3.88 -14.76 -3.54
N GLU A 204 2.77 -15.24 -2.98
CA GLU A 204 1.46 -15.27 -3.68
C GLU A 204 0.99 -13.87 -4.10
N LEU A 205 1.14 -12.86 -3.23
CA LEU A 205 0.86 -11.47 -3.57
C LEU A 205 1.71 -11.00 -4.75
N LEU A 206 3.01 -11.31 -4.76
CA LEU A 206 3.93 -10.92 -5.83
C LEU A 206 3.64 -11.66 -7.15
N GLU A 207 3.30 -12.95 -7.07
CA GLU A 207 2.89 -13.74 -8.23
C GLU A 207 1.63 -13.11 -8.85
N PHE A 208 0.61 -12.83 -8.04
CA PHE A 208 -0.61 -12.18 -8.51
C PHE A 208 -0.36 -10.76 -9.04
N ALA A 209 0.46 -9.95 -8.37
CA ALA A 209 0.85 -8.63 -8.87
C ALA A 209 1.56 -8.73 -10.22
N ALA A 210 2.44 -9.71 -10.42
CA ALA A 210 3.12 -9.94 -11.69
C ALA A 210 2.14 -10.33 -12.81
N GLU A 211 1.12 -11.14 -12.53
CA GLU A 211 0.06 -11.46 -13.50
C GLU A 211 -0.75 -10.24 -13.90
N VAL A 212 -1.11 -9.38 -12.94
CA VAL A 212 -1.81 -8.12 -13.21
C VAL A 212 -0.95 -7.17 -14.05
N ILE A 213 0.36 -7.11 -13.79
CA ILE A 213 1.30 -6.31 -14.57
C ILE A 213 1.46 -6.85 -16.00
N ASP A 214 1.53 -8.17 -16.18
CA ASP A 214 1.70 -8.82 -17.49
C ASP A 214 0.48 -8.61 -18.41
N GLY A 215 -0.70 -8.39 -17.82
CA GLY A 215 -1.91 -7.97 -18.53
C GLY A 215 -2.66 -9.08 -19.26
N ASP A 216 -2.32 -10.36 -19.02
CA ASP A 216 -3.12 -11.49 -19.51
C ASP A 216 -4.41 -11.59 -18.68
N GLY A 217 -5.47 -10.95 -19.17
CA GLY A 217 -6.77 -10.91 -18.49
C GLY A 217 -7.38 -12.30 -18.23
N ALA A 218 -7.04 -13.34 -19.01
CA ALA A 218 -7.51 -14.69 -18.76
C ALA A 218 -6.77 -15.32 -17.59
N ALA A 219 -5.44 -15.16 -17.53
CA ALA A 219 -4.62 -15.61 -16.40
C ALA A 219 -5.03 -14.89 -15.11
N VAL A 220 -5.18 -13.57 -15.15
CA VAL A 220 -5.63 -12.75 -14.01
C VAL A 220 -7.00 -13.21 -13.50
N LEU A 221 -7.95 -13.50 -14.40
CA LEU A 221 -9.26 -14.00 -14.00
C LEU A 221 -9.17 -15.38 -13.31
N VAL A 222 -8.34 -16.29 -13.83
CA VAL A 222 -8.12 -17.61 -13.20
C VAL A 222 -7.57 -17.44 -11.79
N ALA A 223 -6.59 -16.55 -11.59
CA ALA A 223 -6.02 -16.29 -10.29
C ALA A 223 -7.01 -15.63 -9.32
N ILE A 224 -7.84 -14.69 -9.79
CA ILE A 224 -8.92 -14.12 -8.98
C ILE A 224 -9.86 -15.23 -8.49
N GLU A 225 -10.33 -16.10 -9.38
CA GLU A 225 -11.26 -17.17 -9.00
C GLU A 225 -10.58 -18.20 -8.08
N HIS A 226 -9.27 -18.45 -8.23
CA HIS A 226 -8.51 -19.30 -7.31
C HIS A 226 -8.46 -18.74 -5.89
N HIS A 227 -8.11 -17.45 -5.73
CA HIS A 227 -7.95 -16.82 -4.42
C HIS A 227 -9.27 -16.47 -3.71
N THR A 228 -10.37 -16.34 -4.46
CA THR A 228 -11.70 -15.97 -3.93
C THR A 228 -12.67 -17.15 -3.84
N SER A 229 -12.21 -18.37 -4.15
CA SER A 229 -13.01 -19.58 -4.06
C SER A 229 -13.27 -19.98 -2.61
N TRP A 230 -14.52 -20.33 -2.31
CA TRP A 230 -14.99 -20.86 -1.02
C TRP A 230 -14.31 -22.15 -0.56
N ASP A 231 -13.61 -22.84 -1.47
CA ASP A 231 -12.91 -24.11 -1.21
C ASP A 231 -11.46 -23.91 -0.75
N THR A 232 -11.02 -22.65 -0.67
CA THR A 232 -9.74 -22.30 -0.06
C THR A 232 -10.01 -21.65 1.29
N ASP A 233 -9.21 -21.96 2.31
CA ASP A 233 -9.16 -21.22 3.61
C ASP A 233 -8.69 -19.75 3.42
N ASN A 234 -8.87 -19.18 2.23
CA ASN A 234 -8.49 -17.81 1.91
C ASN A 234 -9.65 -16.87 2.27
N ASP A 235 -9.41 -16.04 3.28
CA ASP A 235 -10.32 -15.02 3.79
C ASP A 235 -10.61 -13.86 2.80
N PHE A 236 -10.30 -13.99 1.50
CA PHE A 236 -10.48 -12.91 0.53
C PHE A 236 -11.91 -12.84 0.02
N ARG A 237 -12.51 -11.66 0.13
CA ARG A 237 -13.87 -11.40 -0.34
C ARG A 237 -13.85 -11.25 -1.86
N GLY A 238 -14.52 -12.16 -2.55
CA GLY A 238 -14.77 -12.03 -3.99
C GLY A 238 -15.61 -10.80 -4.34
N SER A 239 -15.34 -10.21 -5.50
CA SER A 239 -16.15 -9.15 -6.12
C SER A 239 -17.20 -9.74 -7.07
N ALA A 240 -18.19 -8.94 -7.47
CA ALA A 240 -19.15 -9.35 -8.50
C ALA A 240 -18.45 -9.76 -9.81
N ARG A 241 -18.96 -10.80 -10.49
CA ARG A 241 -18.33 -11.37 -11.70
C ARG A 241 -18.53 -10.49 -12.93
N GLU A 242 -19.52 -9.62 -12.90
CA GLU A 242 -19.86 -8.65 -13.93
C GLU A 242 -18.92 -7.44 -13.95
N LEU A 243 -18.14 -7.23 -12.89
CA LEU A 243 -17.15 -6.16 -12.82
C LEU A 243 -15.99 -6.43 -13.79
N PRO A 244 -15.39 -5.35 -14.37
CA PRO A 244 -14.20 -5.48 -15.20
C PRO A 244 -13.06 -6.22 -14.48
N VAL A 245 -12.33 -7.07 -15.20
CA VAL A 245 -11.25 -7.91 -14.62
C VAL A 245 -10.23 -7.06 -13.85
N ASN A 246 -9.87 -5.87 -14.35
CA ASN A 246 -8.95 -4.96 -13.67
C ASN A 246 -9.50 -4.45 -12.32
N VAL A 247 -10.80 -4.13 -12.24
CA VAL A 247 -11.45 -3.69 -10.98
C VAL A 247 -11.36 -4.82 -9.95
N ARG A 248 -11.71 -6.03 -10.38
CA ARG A 248 -11.66 -7.23 -9.54
C ARG A 248 -10.24 -7.54 -9.06
N ALA A 249 -9.26 -7.42 -9.97
CA ALA A 249 -7.86 -7.68 -9.68
C ALA A 249 -7.28 -6.69 -8.66
N LEU A 250 -7.50 -5.38 -8.87
CA LEU A 250 -6.98 -4.35 -7.98
C LEU A 250 -7.65 -4.41 -6.59
N HIS A 251 -8.93 -4.76 -6.53
CA HIS A 251 -9.59 -4.99 -5.25
C HIS A 251 -9.01 -6.18 -4.49
N LEU A 252 -8.79 -7.33 -5.15
CA LEU A 252 -8.16 -8.50 -4.53
C LEU A 252 -6.73 -8.18 -4.07
N LEU A 253 -5.95 -7.49 -4.91
CA LEU A 253 -4.58 -7.12 -4.60
C LEU A 253 -4.48 -6.18 -3.39
N ASP A 254 -5.44 -5.26 -3.21
CA ASP A 254 -5.54 -4.42 -2.02
C ASP A 254 -5.81 -5.25 -0.76
N GLN A 255 -6.75 -6.21 -0.83
CA GLN A 255 -7.04 -7.14 0.28
C GLN A 255 -5.81 -7.99 0.65
N MET A 256 -5.11 -8.55 -0.35
CA MET A 256 -3.88 -9.34 -0.14
C MET A 256 -2.81 -8.50 0.57
N GLY A 257 -2.56 -7.27 0.12
CA GLY A 257 -1.57 -6.40 0.76
C GLY A 257 -1.99 -5.93 2.15
N PHE A 258 -3.29 -5.72 2.39
CA PHE A 258 -3.80 -5.39 3.72
C PHE A 258 -3.50 -6.53 4.72
N ARG A 259 -3.81 -7.77 4.33
CA ARG A 259 -3.49 -8.97 5.13
C ARG A 259 -2.00 -9.11 5.36
N GLU A 260 -1.17 -8.98 4.32
CA GLU A 260 0.27 -9.17 4.45
C GLU A 260 0.91 -8.11 5.36
N ARG A 261 0.53 -6.84 5.23
CA ARG A 261 0.99 -5.80 6.18
C ARG A 261 0.57 -6.11 7.60
N ARG A 262 -0.67 -6.56 7.82
CA ARG A 262 -1.14 -6.91 9.16
C ARG A 262 -0.29 -8.04 9.75
N ARG A 263 -0.04 -9.10 8.99
CA ARG A 263 0.84 -10.22 9.38
C ARG A 263 2.24 -9.71 9.72
N MET A 264 2.81 -8.86 8.86
CA MET A 264 4.11 -8.24 9.09
C MET A 264 4.16 -7.40 10.37
N LEU A 265 3.11 -6.64 10.68
CA LEU A 265 3.00 -5.87 11.91
C LEU A 265 2.83 -6.78 13.15
N GLU A 266 2.15 -7.91 13.03
CA GLU A 266 2.00 -8.88 14.12
C GLU A 266 3.32 -9.60 14.45
N LEU A 267 4.24 -9.73 13.49
CA LEU A 267 5.58 -10.28 13.71
C LEU A 267 6.51 -9.33 14.48
N LEU A 268 6.10 -8.07 14.68
CA LEU A 268 6.88 -7.11 15.45
C LEU A 268 6.82 -7.41 16.95
N PRO A 269 7.88 -7.08 17.72
CA PRO A 269 7.81 -7.08 19.17
C PRO A 269 6.64 -6.22 19.65
N PRO A 270 5.92 -6.58 20.74
CA PRO A 270 4.78 -5.79 21.24
C PRO A 270 5.09 -4.30 21.43
N GLU A 271 6.31 -3.97 21.84
CA GLU A 271 6.83 -2.61 21.97
C GLU A 271 7.04 -1.84 20.65
N ALA A 272 7.04 -2.55 19.51
CA ALA A 272 7.13 -2.02 18.15
C ALA A 272 5.80 -2.17 17.36
N ARG A 273 4.79 -2.85 17.93
CA ARG A 273 3.42 -2.90 17.41
C ARG A 273 2.70 -1.59 17.77
N VAL A 274 3.03 -0.50 17.08
CA VAL A 274 2.36 0.80 17.20
C VAL A 274 1.20 0.89 16.20
#